data_AF-A0A9Q5HWZ8-F1
#
_entry.id   AF-A0A9Q5HWZ8-F1
#
_cell.length_a   1.000
_cell.length_b   1.000
_cell.length_c   1.000
_cell.angle_alpha   90.00
_cell.angle_beta   90.00
_cell.angle_gamma   90.00
#
_symmetry.space_group_name_H-M   'P 1'
#
loop_
_entity.id
_entity.type
_entity.pdbx_description
1 polymer ?
#
loop_
_entity_poly.entity_id
_entity_poly.type
_entity_poly.pdbx_seq_one_letter_code
_entity_poly.pdbx_strand_id
1 'polypeptide(L)'
;MSNDRVRVRGLSIYRPIIYGNTAVVLSPEERAALPSAQADHTHRWTVAVRSAASAPGSNTVGGADDISYFIKRVTFKLHETYPNPTRVVDKPPFEVTETGWGEFEIQIRINFVAEAGEKQYLLYHHLKLHPWTAVGSGEPEIPPPDVAAKSGPVHSWQYDEVVFNDPFQSFLNILMAHPPTPLPKVKTRPVPFNIAHPESIKDAKSGGTPEFTQAMITEEAERLEKARKDVIAEQDKWRGILIEKERELERLRKQLEG
;
A
#
# COMPACT_ATOMS: atom_id res chain seq x y z
N MET A 1 2.60 24.91 -32.65
CA MET A 1 3.01 23.75 -31.82
C MET A 1 3.95 24.21 -30.70
N SER A 2 3.49 25.08 -29.79
CA SER A 2 4.35 25.67 -28.74
C SER A 2 3.76 25.64 -27.33
N ASN A 3 2.56 25.08 -27.14
CA ASN A 3 1.85 25.05 -25.84
C ASN A 3 1.95 23.71 -25.09
N ASP A 4 2.54 22.67 -25.68
CA ASP A 4 2.51 21.31 -25.09
C ASP A 4 3.37 21.15 -23.83
N ARG A 5 4.36 22.01 -23.62
CA ARG A 5 5.24 22.01 -22.44
C ARG A 5 5.00 23.19 -21.49
N VAL A 6 3.81 23.81 -21.55
CA VAL A 6 3.40 24.82 -20.56
C VAL A 6 2.78 24.10 -19.36
N ARG A 7 3.26 24.40 -18.13
CA ARG A 7 2.66 23.90 -16.89
C ARG A 7 1.39 24.69 -16.54
N VAL A 8 0.33 23.98 -16.19
CA VAL A 8 -0.96 24.57 -15.78
C VAL A 8 -0.89 24.88 -14.29
N ARG A 9 -0.66 26.15 -13.93
CA ARG A 9 -0.44 26.56 -12.54
C ARG A 9 -1.71 26.50 -11.69
N GLY A 10 -1.57 26.12 -10.43
CA GLY A 10 -2.64 26.07 -9.45
C GLY A 10 -3.59 24.88 -9.64
N LEU A 11 -3.19 23.88 -10.43
CA LEU A 11 -3.99 22.69 -10.71
C LEU A 11 -3.27 21.44 -10.21
N SER A 12 -3.98 20.63 -9.45
CA SER A 12 -3.54 19.31 -9.01
C SER A 12 -4.52 18.26 -9.51
N ILE A 13 -3.99 17.15 -10.02
CA ILE A 13 -4.78 16.01 -10.49
C ILE A 13 -4.13 14.73 -10.00
N TYR A 14 -4.92 13.75 -9.56
CA TYR A 14 -4.40 12.53 -8.95
C TYR A 14 -4.78 11.28 -9.74
N ARG A 15 -3.99 10.21 -9.58
CA ARG A 15 -4.29 8.87 -10.10
C ARG A 15 -4.24 7.83 -8.99
N PRO A 16 -5.38 7.19 -8.67
CA PRO A 16 -5.43 6.18 -7.61
C PRO A 16 -4.80 4.88 -8.11
N ILE A 17 -3.81 4.40 -7.37
CA ILE A 17 -3.13 3.14 -7.61
C ILE A 17 -3.25 2.26 -6.37
N ILE A 18 -3.02 0.97 -6.57
CA ILE A 18 -2.71 0.05 -5.49
C ILE A 18 -1.36 -0.59 -5.77
N TYR A 19 -0.64 -0.89 -4.70
CA TYR A 19 0.55 -1.69 -4.76
C TYR A 19 0.52 -2.72 -3.64
N GLY A 20 1.24 -3.81 -3.82
CA GLY A 20 1.30 -4.86 -2.83
C GLY A 20 1.43 -6.24 -3.46
N ASN A 21 1.06 -7.28 -2.72
CA ASN A 21 1.18 -8.65 -3.18
C ASN A 21 -0.02 -9.55 -2.83
N THR A 22 -0.16 -10.60 -3.63
CA THR A 22 -0.88 -11.82 -3.25
C THR A 22 0.11 -12.96 -3.02
N ALA A 23 -0.16 -13.86 -2.09
CA ALA A 23 0.63 -15.08 -1.89
C ALA A 23 -0.25 -16.31 -1.68
N VAL A 24 0.20 -17.46 -2.17
CA VAL A 24 -0.48 -18.75 -2.01
C VAL A 24 0.55 -19.80 -1.63
N VAL A 25 0.19 -20.69 -0.71
CA VAL A 25 1.00 -21.85 -0.34
C VAL A 25 1.08 -22.79 -1.54
N LEU A 26 2.29 -23.21 -1.93
CA LEU A 26 2.49 -24.16 -3.01
C LEU A 26 1.95 -25.54 -2.62
N SER A 27 1.23 -26.18 -3.54
CA SER A 27 0.80 -27.57 -3.41
C SER A 27 2.01 -28.51 -3.40
N PRO A 28 1.88 -29.74 -2.86
CA PRO A 28 2.97 -30.72 -2.90
C PRO A 28 3.48 -31.01 -4.33
N GLU A 29 2.59 -31.00 -5.32
CA GLU A 29 2.93 -31.20 -6.73
C GLU A 29 3.74 -30.02 -7.29
N GLU A 30 3.32 -28.79 -7.01
CA GLU A 30 4.04 -27.59 -7.45
C GLU A 30 5.44 -27.53 -6.81
N ARG A 31 5.57 -27.90 -5.53
CA ARG A 31 6.87 -27.97 -4.86
C ARG A 31 7.79 -29.03 -5.47
N ALA A 32 7.24 -30.20 -5.81
CA ALA A 32 8.01 -31.26 -6.44
C ALA A 32 8.48 -30.88 -7.86
N ALA A 33 7.76 -29.99 -8.54
CA ALA A 33 8.11 -29.47 -9.85
C ALA A 33 9.16 -28.34 -9.81
N LEU A 34 9.51 -27.82 -8.63
CA LEU A 34 10.50 -26.75 -8.53
C LEU A 34 11.91 -27.25 -8.86
N PRO A 35 12.74 -26.39 -9.46
CA PRO A 35 14.17 -26.67 -9.60
C PRO A 35 14.80 -26.95 -8.23
N SER A 36 15.83 -27.81 -8.18
CA SER A 36 16.51 -28.16 -6.92
C SER A 36 17.05 -26.96 -6.15
N ALA A 37 17.41 -25.88 -6.86
CA ALA A 37 17.86 -24.62 -6.25
C ALA A 37 16.76 -23.84 -5.50
N GLN A 38 15.49 -24.23 -5.66
CA GLN A 38 14.31 -23.60 -5.08
C GLN A 38 13.47 -24.60 -4.28
N ALA A 39 14.04 -25.76 -3.91
CA ALA A 39 13.32 -26.86 -3.28
C ALA A 39 12.75 -26.51 -1.89
N ASP A 40 13.29 -25.49 -1.24
CA ASP A 40 12.84 -24.96 0.05
C ASP A 40 11.72 -23.91 -0.08
N HIS A 41 11.35 -23.51 -1.29
CA HIS A 41 10.28 -22.53 -1.50
C HIS A 41 8.92 -23.11 -1.08
N THR A 42 8.17 -22.32 -0.31
CA THR A 42 6.89 -22.75 0.28
C THR A 42 5.69 -22.03 -0.32
N HIS A 43 5.89 -20.84 -0.89
CA HIS A 43 4.84 -19.99 -1.41
C HIS A 43 5.14 -19.56 -2.85
N ARG A 44 4.07 -19.33 -3.61
CA ARG A 44 4.09 -18.52 -4.83
C ARG A 44 3.45 -17.18 -4.52
N TRP A 45 4.13 -16.10 -4.88
CA TRP A 45 3.66 -14.75 -4.62
C TRP A 45 3.76 -13.89 -5.88
N THR A 46 2.86 -12.92 -5.98
CA THR A 46 2.80 -11.96 -7.08
C THR A 46 2.74 -10.57 -6.47
N VAL A 47 3.77 -9.77 -6.71
CA VAL A 47 3.81 -8.34 -6.34
C VAL A 47 3.40 -7.51 -7.56
N ALA A 48 2.58 -6.47 -7.38
CA ALA A 48 2.10 -5.67 -8.50
C ALA A 48 1.88 -4.20 -8.14
N VAL A 49 1.79 -3.38 -9.19
CA VAL A 49 1.20 -2.03 -9.17
C VAL A 49 0.02 -2.03 -10.16
N ARG A 50 -1.17 -1.64 -9.70
CA ARG A 50 -2.42 -1.67 -10.49
C ARG A 50 -3.24 -0.41 -10.27
N SER A 51 -4.25 -0.17 -11.13
CA SER A 51 -5.28 0.83 -10.80
C SER A 51 -6.08 0.38 -9.57
N ALA A 52 -6.60 1.33 -8.80
CA ALA A 52 -7.23 1.00 -7.52
C ALA A 52 -8.58 0.29 -7.64
N ALA A 53 -9.39 0.63 -8.65
CA ALA A 53 -10.69 0.00 -8.86
C ALA A 53 -10.51 -1.44 -9.36
N SER A 54 -11.30 -2.37 -8.82
CA SER A 54 -11.32 -3.76 -9.27
C SER A 54 -12.28 -3.93 -10.44
N ALA A 55 -11.91 -4.76 -11.42
CA ALA A 55 -12.79 -5.06 -12.54
C ALA A 55 -14.04 -5.84 -12.05
N PRO A 56 -15.26 -5.52 -12.54
CA PRO A 56 -16.48 -6.20 -12.13
C PRO A 56 -16.38 -7.73 -12.33
N GLY A 57 -16.67 -8.50 -11.29
CA GLY A 57 -16.61 -9.96 -11.33
C GLY A 57 -15.20 -10.57 -11.33
N SER A 58 -14.14 -9.76 -11.24
CA SER A 58 -12.77 -10.26 -11.17
C SER A 58 -12.42 -10.76 -9.76
N ASN A 59 -11.62 -11.84 -9.71
CA ASN A 59 -10.97 -12.36 -8.50
C ASN A 59 -9.60 -11.72 -8.26
N THR A 60 -9.28 -10.66 -8.99
CA THR A 60 -8.05 -9.88 -8.86
C THR A 60 -8.36 -8.56 -8.17
N VAL A 61 -7.55 -8.20 -7.17
CA VAL A 61 -7.64 -6.89 -6.51
C VAL A 61 -7.12 -5.82 -7.46
N GLY A 62 -7.92 -4.78 -7.69
CA GLY A 62 -7.60 -3.67 -8.58
C GLY A 62 -7.53 -4.04 -10.05
N GLY A 63 -6.96 -3.13 -10.86
CA GLY A 63 -6.66 -3.36 -12.27
C GLY A 63 -7.85 -3.24 -13.22
N ALA A 64 -8.90 -2.48 -12.86
CA ALA A 64 -9.99 -2.16 -13.77
C ALA A 64 -9.55 -1.24 -14.94
N ASP A 65 -8.54 -0.42 -14.71
CA ASP A 65 -8.08 0.61 -15.66
C ASP A 65 -6.66 0.29 -16.15
N ASP A 66 -6.37 0.62 -17.40
CA ASP A 66 -4.99 0.70 -17.87
C ASP A 66 -4.30 1.92 -17.28
N ILE A 67 -3.13 1.74 -16.69
CA ILE A 67 -2.32 2.82 -16.09
C ILE A 67 -1.06 3.14 -16.91
N SER A 68 -0.88 2.49 -18.06
CA SER A 68 0.28 2.67 -18.93
C SER A 68 0.36 4.07 -19.57
N TYR A 69 -0.75 4.80 -19.63
CA TYR A 69 -0.79 6.16 -20.16
C TYR A 69 -0.04 7.18 -19.29
N PHE A 70 0.20 6.87 -18.00
CA PHE A 70 1.00 7.72 -17.11
C PHE A 70 2.20 6.99 -16.50
N ILE A 71 2.18 5.66 -16.43
CA ILE A 71 3.31 4.84 -15.99
C ILE A 71 4.02 4.24 -17.20
N LYS A 72 5.28 4.62 -17.38
CA LYS A 72 6.14 4.05 -18.43
C LYS A 72 6.70 2.70 -18.04
N ARG A 73 7.08 2.52 -16.78
CA ARG A 73 7.83 1.35 -16.31
C ARG A 73 7.77 1.23 -14.80
N VAL A 74 7.74 0.00 -14.31
CA VAL A 74 7.88 -0.30 -12.87
C VAL A 74 9.08 -1.20 -12.67
N THR A 75 9.92 -0.86 -11.69
CA THR A 75 11.06 -1.68 -11.27
C THR A 75 10.82 -2.22 -9.87
N PHE A 76 10.87 -3.54 -9.71
CA PHE A 76 10.78 -4.23 -8.43
C PHE A 76 12.18 -4.71 -8.04
N LYS A 77 12.73 -4.21 -6.94
CA LYS A 77 13.97 -4.72 -6.37
C LYS A 77 13.63 -5.75 -5.30
N LEU A 78 13.89 -7.01 -5.63
CA LEU A 78 13.74 -8.17 -4.76
C LEU A 78 14.95 -8.34 -3.83
N HIS A 79 14.86 -9.29 -2.91
CA HIS A 79 15.99 -9.68 -2.05
C HIS A 79 17.17 -10.23 -2.88
N GLU A 80 18.40 -10.03 -2.41
CA GLU A 80 19.63 -10.34 -3.14
C GLU A 80 19.83 -11.85 -3.40
N THR A 81 19.11 -12.71 -2.68
CA THR A 81 19.09 -14.16 -2.90
C THR A 81 18.42 -14.56 -4.21
N TYR A 82 17.60 -13.70 -4.80
CA TYR A 82 16.97 -13.98 -6.09
C TYR A 82 17.94 -13.72 -7.24
N PRO A 83 17.98 -14.59 -8.26
CA PRO A 83 18.71 -14.28 -9.49
C PRO A 83 18.07 -13.05 -10.16
N ASN A 84 18.92 -12.12 -10.58
CA ASN A 84 18.52 -10.84 -11.15
C ASN A 84 17.47 -10.13 -10.24
N PRO A 85 17.86 -9.69 -9.03
CA PRO A 85 16.90 -9.21 -8.05
C PRO A 85 16.21 -7.91 -8.49
N THR A 86 16.77 -7.17 -9.44
CA THR A 86 16.11 -6.01 -10.05
C THR A 86 15.29 -6.46 -11.26
N ARG A 87 13.97 -6.50 -11.10
CA ARG A 87 13.00 -6.86 -12.15
C ARG A 87 12.39 -5.60 -12.74
N VAL A 88 12.45 -5.47 -14.05
CA VAL A 88 11.99 -4.29 -14.77
C VAL A 88 10.82 -4.69 -15.67
N VAL A 89 9.70 -4.00 -15.52
CA VAL A 89 8.46 -4.25 -16.27
C VAL A 89 8.06 -2.98 -17.01
N ASP A 90 8.24 -2.98 -18.34
CA ASP A 90 8.02 -1.82 -19.21
C ASP A 90 6.58 -1.73 -19.76
N LYS A 91 5.75 -2.75 -19.56
CA LYS A 91 4.38 -2.81 -20.06
C LYS A 91 3.45 -3.47 -19.05
N PRO A 92 2.17 -3.08 -18.99
CA PRO A 92 1.21 -3.76 -18.13
C PRO A 92 1.01 -5.22 -18.56
N PRO A 93 0.67 -6.13 -17.62
CA PRO A 93 0.49 -5.87 -16.19
C PRO A 93 1.83 -5.60 -15.48
N PHE A 94 1.88 -4.57 -14.65
CA PHE A 94 3.07 -4.20 -13.89
C PHE A 94 3.21 -5.09 -12.66
N GLU A 95 3.59 -6.35 -12.86
CA GLU A 95 3.68 -7.35 -11.80
C GLU A 95 4.84 -8.34 -12.01
N VAL A 96 5.28 -8.94 -10.91
CA VAL A 96 6.30 -9.98 -10.88
C VAL A 96 5.76 -11.14 -10.05
N THR A 97 5.79 -12.34 -10.62
CA THR A 97 5.47 -13.58 -9.91
C THR A 97 6.75 -14.37 -9.66
N GLU A 98 6.92 -14.82 -8.42
CA GLU A 98 8.06 -15.60 -7.97
C GLU A 98 7.63 -16.61 -6.92
N THR A 99 8.51 -17.53 -6.58
CA THR A 99 8.35 -18.45 -5.45
C THR A 99 9.35 -18.12 -4.36
N GLY A 100 9.04 -18.42 -3.10
CA GLY A 100 9.93 -18.17 -1.99
C GLY A 100 9.40 -18.70 -0.66
N TRP A 101 10.20 -18.54 0.39
CA TRP A 101 9.86 -19.00 1.74
C TRP A 101 9.82 -17.90 2.80
N GLY A 102 10.42 -16.74 2.51
CA GLY A 102 10.56 -15.64 3.47
C GLY A 102 9.84 -14.36 3.05
N GLU A 103 9.45 -13.58 4.04
CA GLU A 103 8.93 -12.21 3.91
C GLU A 103 10.09 -11.21 3.92
N PHE A 104 10.05 -10.19 3.06
CA PHE A 104 11.10 -9.18 2.93
C PHE A 104 10.56 -7.89 2.33
N GLU A 105 11.31 -6.80 2.44
CA GLU A 105 10.94 -5.51 1.83
C GLU A 105 11.30 -5.47 0.34
N ILE A 106 10.30 -5.24 -0.50
CA ILE A 106 10.42 -5.00 -1.94
C ILE A 106 10.39 -3.49 -2.18
N GLN A 107 11.44 -2.98 -2.79
CA GLN A 107 11.46 -1.59 -3.26
C GLN A 107 10.81 -1.52 -4.65
N ILE A 108 9.73 -0.75 -4.77
CA ILE A 108 8.95 -0.56 -6.00
C ILE A 108 9.19 0.85 -6.52
N ARG A 109 9.68 0.97 -7.76
CA ARG A 109 10.01 2.24 -8.39
C ARG A 109 9.18 2.42 -9.65
N ILE A 110 8.33 3.42 -9.64
CA ILE A 110 7.45 3.77 -10.74
C ILE A 110 8.10 4.91 -11.54
N ASN A 111 8.39 4.67 -12.81
CA ASN A 111 8.84 5.68 -13.76
C ASN A 111 7.64 6.15 -14.59
N PHE A 112 7.40 7.46 -14.61
CA PHE A 112 6.33 8.04 -15.40
C PHE A 112 6.70 8.19 -16.88
N VAL A 113 5.68 8.39 -17.72
CA VAL A 113 5.85 8.80 -19.12
C VAL A 113 6.56 10.15 -19.21
N ALA A 114 7.21 10.42 -20.35
CA ALA A 114 8.06 11.61 -20.50
C ALA A 114 7.24 12.92 -20.38
N GLU A 115 5.99 12.86 -20.82
CA GLU A 115 4.98 13.91 -20.79
C GLU A 115 4.67 14.38 -19.38
N ALA A 116 4.72 13.47 -18.39
CA ALA A 116 4.54 13.83 -16.99
C ALA A 116 5.65 14.79 -16.51
N GLY A 117 6.88 14.57 -16.98
CA GLY A 117 8.06 15.34 -16.58
C GLY A 117 8.33 15.33 -15.07
N GLU A 118 7.85 14.28 -14.40
CA GLU A 118 8.04 14.06 -12.97
C GLU A 118 9.15 13.04 -12.70
N LYS A 119 9.77 13.14 -11.52
CA LYS A 119 10.75 12.16 -11.06
C LYS A 119 10.07 10.82 -10.79
N GLN A 120 10.85 9.75 -10.77
CA GLN A 120 10.36 8.44 -10.37
C GLN A 120 9.71 8.49 -8.98
N TYR A 121 8.64 7.74 -8.80
CA TYR A 121 7.95 7.58 -7.52
C TYR A 121 8.41 6.29 -6.84
N LEU A 122 8.72 6.36 -5.56
CA LEU A 122 9.36 5.28 -4.82
C LEU A 122 8.49 4.81 -3.66
N LEU A 123 8.20 3.51 -3.66
CA LEU A 123 7.38 2.83 -2.68
C LEU A 123 8.16 1.66 -2.08
N TYR A 124 7.83 1.30 -0.85
CA TYR A 124 8.38 0.15 -0.14
C TYR A 124 7.22 -0.73 0.29
N HIS A 125 7.29 -2.01 -0.08
CA HIS A 125 6.27 -2.99 0.22
C HIS A 125 6.86 -4.15 0.99
N HIS A 126 6.35 -4.44 2.18
CA HIS A 126 6.74 -5.66 2.90
C HIS A 126 5.95 -6.84 2.34
N LEU A 127 6.64 -7.77 1.66
CA LEU A 127 6.05 -8.96 1.07
C LEU A 127 5.42 -9.81 2.15
N LYS A 128 4.09 -10.00 2.10
CA LYS A 128 3.36 -10.84 3.06
C LYS A 128 3.08 -12.21 2.47
N LEU A 129 3.50 -13.27 3.14
CA LEU A 129 3.27 -14.66 2.74
C LEU A 129 2.23 -15.34 3.62
N HIS A 130 2.25 -15.03 4.92
CA HIS A 130 1.40 -15.69 5.92
C HIS A 130 0.14 -14.87 6.22
N PRO A 131 -0.95 -15.52 6.69
CA PRO A 131 -2.15 -14.81 7.12
C PRO A 131 -1.85 -13.75 8.17
N TRP A 132 -2.62 -12.66 8.15
CA TRP A 132 -2.55 -11.64 9.19
C TRP A 132 -3.05 -12.20 10.52
N THR A 133 -2.30 -11.99 11.59
CA THR A 133 -2.68 -12.38 12.96
C THR A 133 -2.86 -11.13 13.83
N ALA A 134 -3.85 -11.16 14.73
CA ALA A 134 -4.09 -10.03 15.62
C ALA A 134 -3.09 -10.09 16.78
N VAL A 135 -2.49 -8.96 17.13
CA VAL A 135 -1.58 -8.87 18.28
C VAL A 135 -2.32 -9.33 19.54
N GLY A 136 -1.75 -10.31 20.26
CA GLY A 136 -2.35 -10.86 21.47
C GLY A 136 -3.47 -11.89 21.25
N SER A 137 -3.73 -12.32 20.01
CA SER A 137 -4.73 -13.38 19.72
C SER A 137 -4.29 -14.79 20.16
N GLY A 138 -2.99 -15.00 20.40
CA GLY A 138 -2.42 -16.33 20.64
C GLY A 138 -2.31 -17.20 19.37
N GLU A 139 -2.77 -16.71 18.21
CA GLU A 139 -2.57 -17.37 16.92
C GLU A 139 -1.09 -17.25 16.50
N PRO A 140 -0.46 -18.33 15.99
CA PRO A 140 0.91 -18.27 15.50
C PRO A 140 0.98 -17.39 14.24
N GLU A 141 1.93 -16.45 14.22
CA GLU A 141 2.18 -15.55 13.08
C GLU A 141 2.56 -16.32 11.80
N ILE A 142 3.23 -17.45 11.97
CA ILE A 142 3.57 -18.40 10.91
C ILE A 142 2.82 -19.70 11.20
N PRO A 143 1.60 -19.87 10.68
CA PRO A 143 0.85 -21.09 10.86
C PRO A 143 1.50 -22.26 10.08
N PRO A 144 1.28 -23.52 10.53
CA PRO A 144 1.68 -24.69 9.76
C PRO A 144 1.17 -24.65 8.31
N PRO A 145 1.91 -25.21 7.32
CA PRO A 145 1.57 -25.09 5.90
C PRO A 145 0.17 -25.62 5.53
N ASP A 146 -0.33 -26.63 6.24
CA ASP A 146 -1.65 -27.23 6.03
C ASP A 146 -2.80 -26.33 6.52
N VAL A 147 -2.54 -25.54 7.57
CA VAL A 147 -3.46 -24.52 8.06
C VAL A 147 -3.44 -23.31 7.12
N ALA A 148 -2.25 -22.84 6.74
CA ALA A 148 -2.07 -21.73 5.81
C ALA A 148 -2.73 -22.01 4.44
N ALA A 149 -2.61 -23.24 3.92
CA ALA A 149 -3.23 -23.62 2.66
C ALA A 149 -4.76 -23.56 2.69
N LYS A 150 -5.39 -23.78 3.84
CA LYS A 150 -6.86 -23.71 4.01
C LYS A 150 -7.37 -22.27 4.14
N SER A 151 -6.51 -21.33 4.54
CA SER A 151 -6.86 -19.91 4.66
C SER A 151 -7.03 -19.20 3.31
N GLY A 152 -6.62 -19.85 2.21
CA GLY A 152 -6.69 -19.27 0.87
C GLY A 152 -5.57 -18.26 0.60
N PRO A 153 -5.68 -17.46 -0.48
CA PRO A 153 -4.67 -16.49 -0.83
C PRO A 153 -4.51 -15.40 0.23
N VAL A 154 -3.27 -15.12 0.60
CA VAL A 154 -2.93 -13.97 1.44
C VAL A 154 -2.91 -12.73 0.57
N HIS A 155 -3.56 -11.67 1.05
CA HIS A 155 -3.63 -10.38 0.38
C HIS A 155 -3.00 -9.30 1.26
N SER A 156 -2.02 -8.59 0.71
CA SER A 156 -1.43 -7.39 1.31
C SER A 156 -1.40 -6.31 0.24
N TRP A 157 -2.40 -5.43 0.25
CA TRP A 157 -2.56 -4.36 -0.73
C TRP A 157 -2.71 -3.02 -0.03
N GLN A 158 -2.04 -2.01 -0.57
CA GLN A 158 -2.05 -0.64 -0.09
C GLN A 158 -2.59 0.26 -1.20
N TYR A 159 -3.48 1.18 -0.80
CA TYR A 159 -3.98 2.23 -1.66
C TYR A 159 -3.05 3.44 -1.59
N ASP A 160 -2.79 4.08 -2.73
CA ASP A 160 -2.05 5.32 -2.81
C ASP A 160 -2.55 6.19 -3.98
N GLU A 161 -2.27 7.48 -3.94
CA GLU A 161 -2.65 8.43 -4.97
C GLU A 161 -1.43 9.14 -5.53
N VAL A 162 -1.14 8.91 -6.81
CA VAL A 162 -0.11 9.66 -7.50
C VAL A 162 -0.65 11.04 -7.85
N VAL A 163 -0.19 12.07 -7.15
CA VAL A 163 -0.61 13.46 -7.35
C VAL A 163 0.36 14.19 -8.29
N PHE A 164 -0.16 14.71 -9.39
CA PHE A 164 0.56 15.56 -10.33
C PHE A 164 0.17 17.02 -10.08
N ASN A 165 1.11 17.80 -9.53
CA ASN A 165 0.94 19.23 -9.27
C ASN A 165 1.48 20.04 -10.43
N ASP A 166 0.73 21.06 -10.84
CA ASP A 166 1.03 21.92 -11.98
C ASP A 166 1.47 21.12 -13.22
N PRO A 167 0.66 20.15 -13.71
CA PRO A 167 1.05 19.26 -14.80
C PRO A 167 1.24 20.05 -16.10
N PHE A 168 2.06 19.51 -17.02
CA PHE A 168 2.11 20.02 -18.38
C PHE A 168 0.74 19.90 -19.06
N GLN A 169 0.35 20.89 -19.87
CA GLN A 169 -0.94 20.91 -20.54
C GLN A 169 -1.17 19.66 -21.41
N SER A 170 -0.13 19.19 -22.12
CA SER A 170 -0.18 17.95 -22.90
C SER A 170 -0.48 16.73 -22.03
N PHE A 171 0.19 16.61 -20.89
CA PHE A 171 -0.02 15.52 -19.95
C PHE A 171 -1.38 15.60 -19.26
N LEU A 172 -1.83 16.80 -18.88
CA LEU A 172 -3.17 17.00 -18.37
C LEU A 172 -4.24 16.51 -19.36
N ASN A 173 -4.06 16.79 -20.67
CA ASN A 173 -4.99 16.29 -21.69
C ASN A 173 -5.00 14.75 -21.74
N ILE A 174 -3.83 14.10 -21.64
CA ILE A 174 -3.72 12.63 -21.55
C ILE A 174 -4.48 12.11 -20.32
N LEU A 175 -4.27 12.74 -19.16
CA LEU A 175 -4.96 12.37 -17.93
C LEU A 175 -6.48 12.55 -18.10
N MET A 176 -6.97 13.70 -18.56
CA MET A 176 -8.41 13.94 -18.73
C MET A 176 -9.08 12.99 -19.73
N ALA A 177 -8.35 12.50 -20.74
CA ALA A 177 -8.85 11.48 -21.67
C ALA A 177 -8.99 10.09 -21.03
N HIS A 178 -8.35 9.85 -19.88
CA HIS A 178 -8.38 8.60 -19.13
C HIS A 178 -8.79 8.87 -17.67
N PRO A 179 -10.08 9.19 -17.41
CA PRO A 179 -10.57 9.33 -16.05
C PRO A 179 -10.50 7.97 -15.32
N PRO A 180 -10.10 7.93 -14.04
CA PRO A 180 -10.05 6.68 -13.29
C PRO A 180 -11.46 6.14 -13.03
N THR A 181 -11.61 4.81 -13.02
CA THR A 181 -12.87 4.19 -12.61
C THR A 181 -13.12 4.50 -11.12
N PRO A 182 -14.30 5.01 -10.75
CA PRO A 182 -14.62 5.27 -9.35
C PRO A 182 -14.63 4.00 -8.51
N LEU A 183 -14.09 4.06 -7.30
CA LEU A 183 -14.22 2.97 -6.33
C LEU A 183 -15.70 2.72 -5.98
N PRO A 184 -16.11 1.48 -5.68
CA PRO A 184 -17.45 1.18 -5.19
C PRO A 184 -17.78 1.98 -3.93
N LYS A 185 -19.04 2.38 -3.79
CA LYS A 185 -19.50 3.19 -2.63
C LYS A 185 -19.68 2.36 -1.37
N VAL A 186 -20.05 1.09 -1.50
CA VAL A 186 -20.44 0.21 -0.40
C VAL A 186 -19.51 -1.00 -0.37
N LYS A 187 -19.19 -1.46 0.85
CA LYS A 187 -18.43 -2.69 1.08
C LYS A 187 -19.30 -3.90 0.74
N THR A 188 -18.97 -4.56 -0.37
CA THR A 188 -19.63 -5.83 -0.78
C THR A 188 -18.69 -7.03 -0.74
N ARG A 189 -17.39 -6.77 -0.63
CA ARG A 189 -16.29 -7.72 -0.58
C ARG A 189 -15.48 -7.50 0.69
N PRO A 190 -14.60 -8.45 1.08
CA PRO A 190 -13.64 -8.24 2.14
C PRO A 190 -12.82 -6.96 1.92
N VAL A 191 -12.36 -6.34 3.01
CA VAL A 191 -11.50 -5.16 2.91
C VAL A 191 -10.03 -5.56 2.98
N PRO A 192 -9.14 -4.87 2.25
CA PRO A 192 -7.70 -5.03 2.42
C PRO A 192 -7.27 -4.70 3.86
N PHE A 193 -6.30 -5.43 4.40
CA PHE A 193 -5.75 -5.15 5.72
C PHE A 193 -5.02 -3.79 5.74
N ASN A 194 -5.32 -2.96 6.75
CA ASN A 194 -4.67 -1.67 6.93
C ASN A 194 -3.52 -1.78 7.95
N ILE A 195 -2.28 -1.69 7.45
CA ILE A 195 -1.06 -1.77 8.27
C ILE A 195 -0.99 -0.64 9.32
N ALA A 196 -1.52 0.55 9.02
CA ALA A 196 -1.56 1.68 9.95
C ALA A 196 -2.72 1.60 10.96
N HIS A 197 -3.57 0.58 10.86
CA HIS A 197 -4.68 0.34 11.76
C HIS A 197 -4.85 -1.17 12.03
N PRO A 198 -4.04 -1.76 12.93
CA PRO A 198 -4.04 -3.20 13.18
C PRO A 198 -5.41 -3.80 13.56
N GLU A 199 -6.31 -3.00 14.16
CA GLU A 199 -7.68 -3.43 14.48
C GLU A 199 -8.53 -3.77 13.25
N SER A 200 -8.14 -3.28 12.06
CA SER A 200 -8.77 -3.59 10.76
C SER A 200 -8.70 -5.07 10.37
N ILE A 201 -7.90 -5.87 11.08
CA ILE A 201 -7.80 -7.31 10.85
C ILE A 201 -9.14 -8.04 10.95
N LYS A 202 -10.08 -7.54 11.76
CA LYS A 202 -11.42 -8.11 11.90
C LYS A 202 -12.18 -8.09 10.58
N ASP A 203 -11.99 -7.04 9.80
CA ASP A 203 -12.65 -6.84 8.52
C ASP A 203 -11.90 -7.57 7.38
N ALA A 204 -10.58 -7.75 7.52
CA ALA A 204 -9.72 -8.44 6.56
C ALA A 204 -9.71 -9.97 6.68
N LYS A 205 -10.21 -10.54 7.80
CA LYS A 205 -10.31 -12.01 8.00
C LYS A 205 -11.42 -12.68 7.16
N SER A 206 -12.22 -11.91 6.43
CA SER A 206 -13.25 -12.46 5.55
C SER A 206 -12.60 -13.04 4.30
N GLY A 207 -12.78 -14.34 4.04
CA GLY A 207 -12.20 -14.99 2.87
C GLY A 207 -12.70 -14.39 1.55
N GLY A 208 -11.84 -14.39 0.53
CA GLY A 208 -12.13 -13.87 -0.82
C GLY A 208 -11.20 -12.75 -1.24
N THR A 209 -11.39 -12.28 -2.49
CA THR A 209 -10.61 -11.18 -3.05
C THR A 209 -11.06 -9.86 -2.44
N PRO A 210 -10.18 -9.12 -1.74
CA PRO A 210 -10.57 -7.88 -1.12
C PRO A 210 -10.74 -6.75 -2.14
N GLU A 211 -11.43 -5.68 -1.75
CA GLU A 211 -11.71 -4.54 -2.62
C GLU A 211 -11.65 -3.20 -1.87
N PHE A 212 -11.04 -2.19 -2.49
CA PHE A 212 -11.03 -0.83 -1.97
C PHE A 212 -12.34 -0.12 -2.31
N THR A 213 -12.91 0.61 -1.35
CA THR A 213 -14.20 1.30 -1.48
C THR A 213 -14.13 2.74 -1.00
N GLN A 214 -15.05 3.59 -1.45
CA GLN A 214 -15.15 4.97 -0.98
C GLN A 214 -15.52 5.06 0.51
N ALA A 215 -16.27 4.07 1.03
CA ALA A 215 -16.60 4.00 2.45
C ALA A 215 -15.34 3.96 3.33
N MET A 216 -14.29 3.24 2.88
CA MET A 216 -13.01 3.16 3.61
C MET A 216 -12.32 4.52 3.70
N ILE A 217 -12.46 5.37 2.68
CA ILE A 217 -11.89 6.73 2.69
C ILE A 217 -12.55 7.56 3.80
N THR A 218 -13.88 7.52 3.88
CA THR A 218 -14.64 8.24 4.90
C THR A 218 -14.29 7.78 6.31
N GLU A 219 -14.26 6.46 6.53
CA GLU A 219 -13.93 5.87 7.83
C GLU A 219 -12.49 6.22 8.27
N GLU A 220 -11.55 6.18 7.33
CA GLU A 220 -10.16 6.55 7.61
C GLU A 220 -10.03 8.05 7.92
N ALA A 221 -10.75 8.92 7.21
CA ALA A 221 -10.78 10.35 7.49
C ALA A 221 -11.34 10.65 8.89
N GLU A 222 -12.43 9.98 9.28
CA GLU A 222 -13.02 10.10 10.62
C GLU A 222 -12.05 9.62 11.71
N ARG A 223 -11.35 8.50 11.48
CA ARG A 223 -10.34 7.96 12.39
C ARG A 223 -9.18 8.95 12.57
N LEU A 224 -8.66 9.52 11.49
CA LEU A 224 -7.56 10.49 11.54
C LEU A 224 -7.98 11.79 12.24
N GLU A 225 -9.20 12.28 11.99
CA GLU A 225 -9.71 13.48 12.67
C GLU A 225 -9.91 13.24 14.17
N LYS A 226 -10.36 12.04 14.58
CA LYS A 226 -10.42 11.66 15.99
C LYS A 226 -9.03 11.64 16.61
N ALA A 227 -8.06 10.96 15.99
CA ALA A 227 -6.69 10.90 16.47
C ALA A 227 -6.06 12.29 16.61
N ARG A 228 -6.32 13.19 15.65
CA ARG A 228 -5.89 14.59 15.71
C ARG A 228 -6.46 15.32 16.93
N LYS A 229 -7.76 15.15 17.21
CA LYS A 229 -8.40 15.75 18.39
C LYS A 229 -7.79 15.23 19.70
N ASP A 230 -7.53 13.93 19.77
CA ASP A 230 -6.93 13.30 20.94
C ASP A 230 -5.51 13.85 21.19
N VAL A 231 -4.69 13.99 20.14
CA VAL A 231 -3.36 14.60 20.22
C VAL A 231 -3.42 16.05 20.68
N ILE A 232 -4.36 16.85 20.17
CA ILE A 232 -4.53 18.25 20.60
C ILE A 232 -4.91 18.30 22.08
N ALA A 233 -5.85 17.45 22.52
CA ALA A 233 -6.27 17.40 23.91
C ALA A 233 -5.11 16.99 24.86
N GLU A 234 -4.30 16.01 24.47
CA GLU A 234 -3.09 15.66 25.22
C GLU A 234 -2.07 16.79 25.23
N GLN A 235 -1.84 17.45 24.10
CA GLN A 235 -0.92 18.58 24.00
C GLN A 235 -1.32 19.72 24.93
N ASP A 236 -2.61 20.06 24.97
CA ASP A 236 -3.13 21.11 25.85
C ASP A 236 -3.06 20.72 27.33
N LYS A 237 -3.33 19.45 27.66
CA LYS A 237 -3.14 18.91 29.01
C LYS A 237 -1.67 19.05 29.45
N TRP A 238 -0.72 18.62 28.62
CA TRP A 238 0.71 18.68 28.94
C TRP A 238 1.23 20.11 29.01
N ARG A 239 0.74 21.01 28.16
CA ARG A 239 1.02 22.45 28.27
C ARG A 239 0.55 23.02 29.60
N GLY A 240 -0.65 22.66 30.05
CA GLY A 240 -1.17 23.07 31.36
C GLY A 240 -0.28 22.62 32.51
N ILE A 241 0.10 21.34 32.52
CA ILE A 241 1.01 20.77 33.54
C ILE A 241 2.37 21.47 33.52
N LEU A 242 2.92 21.73 32.33
CA LEU A 242 4.22 22.42 32.19
C LEU A 242 4.18 23.81 32.81
N ILE A 243 3.14 24.61 32.50
CA ILE A 243 2.97 25.95 33.04
C ILE A 243 2.86 25.91 34.57
N GLU A 244 2.12 24.96 35.13
CA GLU A 244 2.00 24.79 36.58
C GLU A 244 3.35 24.45 37.22
N LYS A 245 4.11 23.53 36.61
CA LYS A 245 5.43 23.13 37.11
C LYS A 245 6.48 24.24 36.98
N GLU A 246 6.42 25.05 35.93
CA GLU A 246 7.29 26.23 35.80
C GLU A 246 7.00 27.26 36.91
N ARG A 247 5.72 27.51 37.22
CA ARG A 247 5.33 28.39 38.33
C ARG A 247 5.79 27.87 39.69
N GLU A 248 5.65 26.56 39.91
CA GLU A 248 6.11 25.90 41.14
C GLU A 248 7.64 26.01 41.27
N LEU A 249 8.38 25.73 40.19
CA LEU A 249 9.84 25.84 40.15
C LEU A 249 10.31 27.27 40.46
N GLU A 250 9.68 28.28 39.87
CA GLU A 250 10.01 29.68 40.13
C GLU A 250 9.78 30.06 41.60
N ARG A 251 8.68 29.57 42.19
CA ARG A 251 8.39 29.78 43.62
C ARG A 251 9.44 29.16 44.52
N LEU A 252 9.84 27.91 44.25
CA LEU A 252 10.86 27.21 45.03
C LEU A 252 12.24 27.88 44.89
N ARG A 253 12.61 28.35 43.70
CA ARG A 253 13.86 29.11 43.50
C ARG A 253 13.91 30.37 44.36
N LYS A 254 12.82 31.15 44.39
CA LYS A 254 12.72 32.35 45.24
C LYS A 254 12.85 32.05 46.74
N GLN A 255 12.45 30.87 47.19
CA GLN A 255 12.62 30.43 48.59
C GLN A 255 14.04 29.96 48.92
N LEU A 256 14.84 29.61 47.91
CA LEU A 256 16.22 29.13 48.07
C LEU A 256 17.25 30.26 47.99
N GLU A 257 16.90 31.34 47.28
CA GLU A 257 17.74 32.53 47.09
C GLU A 257 17.53 33.63 48.15
N GLY A 258 16.50 33.52 49.00
CA GLY A 258 16.20 34.44 50.10
C GLY A 258 16.44 33.81 51.47
#